data_AF-A0A821BTY3-F1
#
_entry.id   AF-A0A821BTY3-F1
#
_cell.length_a   1.000
_cell.length_b   1.000
_cell.length_c   1.000
_cell.angle_alpha   90.00
_cell.angle_beta   90.00
_cell.angle_gamma   90.00
#
_symmetry.space_group_name_H-M   'P 1'
#
loop_
_entity.id
_entity.type
_entity.pdbx_description
1 polymer ?
#
loop_
_entity_poly.entity_id
_entity_poly.type
_entity_poly.pdbx_seq_one_letter_code
_entity_poly.pdbx_strand_id
1 'polypeptide(L)'
;QQESTELKQPLSTQHDEDESNQSLKEIIKQQSEQLKDLNEKYISLSSKFDSNINLELEFQREKEKMEERLINYENQIENLIYERTNFLEEIEKNKSSSIQTFDNEKQTDDKLLKVNSKLKRVLQTFKDKIHRIVTEKPDLFTNVGEETTERFDHIIATVEYQAVQIDLLETEREQLEKQLRNKIQELQNSFDAYRNQMQNESSIKSQQLVSTTPPTDDISRSNIENYEKQIHQLQQKLSQNDDERTLLRERLNEVELEFRKTLDDRATTTNMYEEQLQSLIQERDALVQQHVLELIENQHEIEKLQEKLAQFQRSPIPSHADIPSNEDVQSLQKIIEQQSEELKDLTEKYLVISSQLELQDEINRQKKDTEEKLQTYENQIQHLIHQHENLVEELKTKTSSTISTIDNQCQTDDQQHDKLTQINIKLKRVLQTFKDKIHRIVTERPELFINISEDTSDRLDHLISTVQHQATQINLLQTDHTSTLAMQEEQLQTLIQERNALVEQQRLQSID
;
A
#
# COMPACT_ATOMS: atom_id res chain seq x y z
N GLN A 1 29.99 -115.86 -64.42
CA GLN A 1 29.93 -114.62 -65.23
C GLN A 1 28.90 -113.71 -64.59
N GLN A 2 29.32 -112.46 -64.35
CA GLN A 2 28.56 -111.21 -64.19
C GLN A 2 27.13 -111.27 -63.61
N GLU A 3 26.89 -110.50 -62.54
CA GLU A 3 25.94 -109.40 -62.59
C GLU A 3 26.19 -108.40 -61.45
N SER A 4 26.27 -107.12 -61.84
CA SER A 4 26.53 -105.95 -61.00
C SER A 4 25.23 -105.46 -60.36
N THR A 5 25.24 -105.22 -59.04
CA THR A 5 24.17 -104.52 -58.33
C THR A 5 24.56 -103.08 -58.03
N GLU A 6 23.93 -102.14 -58.75
CA GLU A 6 23.81 -100.74 -58.38
C GLU A 6 22.98 -100.61 -57.09
N LEU A 7 23.52 -99.90 -56.09
CA LEU A 7 22.74 -99.35 -54.98
C LEU A 7 22.75 -97.82 -55.09
N LYS A 8 21.58 -97.26 -55.41
CA LYS A 8 21.28 -95.83 -55.33
C LYS A 8 21.22 -95.40 -53.85
N GLN A 9 21.99 -94.37 -53.50
CA GLN A 9 21.79 -93.57 -52.29
C GLN A 9 20.74 -92.47 -52.54
N PRO A 10 19.92 -92.09 -51.55
CA PRO A 10 19.00 -90.96 -51.68
C PRO A 10 19.70 -89.64 -51.33
N LEU A 11 19.72 -88.70 -52.29
CA LEU A 11 19.95 -87.27 -52.05
C LEU A 11 18.67 -86.67 -51.45
N SER A 12 18.68 -86.25 -50.17
CA SER A 12 17.58 -85.47 -49.58
C SER A 12 17.97 -84.78 -48.26
N THR A 13 19.06 -84.00 -48.24
CA THR A 13 19.46 -83.21 -47.05
C THR A 13 19.85 -81.76 -47.35
N GLN A 14 19.87 -81.35 -48.62
CA GLN A 14 20.34 -80.01 -48.99
C GLN A 14 19.28 -78.90 -48.88
N HIS A 15 17.99 -79.24 -48.73
CA HIS A 15 16.93 -78.24 -48.74
C HIS A 15 16.63 -77.63 -47.36
N ASP A 16 16.86 -78.40 -46.28
CA ASP A 16 16.55 -77.99 -44.91
C ASP A 16 17.64 -77.08 -44.29
N GLU A 17 18.88 -77.18 -44.75
CA GLU A 17 19.98 -76.30 -44.30
C GLU A 17 19.86 -74.87 -44.85
N ASP A 18 19.27 -74.71 -46.05
CA ASP A 18 19.07 -73.40 -46.65
C ASP A 18 17.92 -72.62 -45.97
N GLU A 19 16.82 -73.29 -45.60
CA GLU A 19 15.72 -72.65 -44.86
C GLU A 19 16.14 -72.21 -43.44
N SER A 20 16.92 -73.05 -42.76
CA SER A 20 17.45 -72.73 -41.42
C SER A 20 18.40 -71.52 -41.45
N ASN A 21 19.30 -71.47 -42.45
CA ASN A 21 20.19 -70.32 -42.65
C ASN A 21 19.44 -69.04 -43.04
N GLN A 22 18.32 -69.16 -43.73
CA GLN A 22 17.50 -68.02 -44.13
C GLN A 22 16.73 -67.44 -42.93
N SER A 23 16.19 -68.29 -42.06
CA SER A 23 15.57 -67.90 -40.79
C SER A 23 16.56 -67.19 -39.86
N LEU A 24 17.78 -67.71 -39.74
CA LEU A 24 18.84 -67.10 -38.91
C LEU A 24 19.25 -65.70 -39.41
N LYS A 25 19.33 -65.50 -40.73
CA LYS A 25 19.59 -64.19 -41.33
C LYS A 25 18.46 -63.19 -41.04
N GLU A 26 17.22 -63.65 -41.03
CA GLU A 26 16.05 -62.82 -40.79
C GLU A 26 15.97 -62.39 -39.31
N ILE A 27 16.30 -63.29 -38.38
CA ILE A 27 16.43 -62.97 -36.95
C ILE A 27 17.55 -61.97 -36.70
N ILE A 28 18.74 -62.16 -37.28
CA ILE A 28 19.87 -61.22 -37.13
C ILE A 28 19.49 -59.84 -37.69
N LYS A 29 18.77 -59.81 -38.81
CA LYS A 29 18.29 -58.56 -39.40
C LYS A 29 17.29 -57.85 -38.46
N GLN A 30 16.31 -58.57 -37.93
CA GLN A 30 15.36 -58.02 -36.95
C GLN A 30 16.07 -57.48 -35.70
N GLN A 31 17.02 -58.23 -35.14
CA GLN A 31 17.78 -57.79 -33.97
C GLN A 31 18.64 -56.56 -34.27
N SER A 32 19.26 -56.49 -35.46
CA SER A 32 20.00 -55.31 -35.91
C SER A 32 19.11 -54.08 -36.03
N GLU A 33 17.86 -54.24 -36.46
CA GLU A 33 16.90 -53.15 -36.64
C GLU A 33 16.37 -52.66 -35.29
N GLN A 34 16.10 -53.57 -34.35
CA GLN A 34 15.75 -53.24 -32.97
C GLN A 34 16.87 -52.51 -32.23
N LEU A 35 18.13 -52.95 -32.37
CA LEU A 35 19.28 -52.26 -31.78
C LEU A 35 19.45 -50.85 -32.34
N LYS A 36 19.16 -50.65 -33.63
CA LYS A 36 19.21 -49.33 -34.25
C LYS A 36 18.14 -48.39 -33.69
N ASP A 37 16.88 -48.85 -33.56
CA ASP A 37 15.79 -48.07 -32.97
C ASP A 37 16.08 -47.71 -31.50
N LEU A 38 16.63 -48.66 -30.73
CA LEU A 38 17.01 -48.44 -29.34
C LEU A 38 18.12 -47.38 -29.21
N ASN A 39 19.12 -47.42 -30.10
CA ASN A 39 20.20 -46.45 -30.12
C ASN A 39 19.72 -45.05 -30.52
N GLU A 40 18.81 -44.94 -31.49
CA GLU A 40 18.19 -43.65 -31.87
C GLU A 40 17.36 -43.06 -30.71
N LYS A 41 16.60 -43.89 -29.99
CA LYS A 41 15.89 -43.47 -28.77
C LYS A 41 16.83 -43.03 -27.66
N TYR A 42 17.93 -43.75 -27.43
CA TYR A 42 18.94 -43.36 -26.43
C TYR A 42 19.56 -42.00 -26.75
N ILE A 43 19.92 -41.75 -28.01
CA ILE A 43 20.44 -40.44 -28.45
C ILE A 43 19.41 -39.34 -28.22
N SER A 44 18.13 -39.59 -28.54
CA SER A 44 17.05 -38.63 -28.28
C SER A 44 16.88 -38.34 -26.77
N LEU A 45 16.94 -39.37 -25.92
CA LEU A 45 16.83 -39.19 -24.47
C LEU A 45 18.01 -38.41 -23.90
N SER A 46 19.23 -38.73 -24.34
CA SER A 46 20.45 -38.01 -23.93
C SER A 46 20.35 -36.53 -24.30
N SER A 47 19.89 -36.22 -25.52
CA SER A 47 19.69 -34.83 -25.94
C SER A 47 18.62 -34.10 -25.12
N LYS A 48 17.54 -34.77 -24.72
CA LYS A 48 16.53 -34.19 -23.83
C LYS A 48 17.08 -33.94 -22.42
N PHE A 49 17.90 -34.86 -21.91
CA PHE A 49 18.55 -34.72 -20.60
C PHE A 49 19.49 -33.52 -20.56
N ASP A 50 20.32 -33.34 -21.60
CA ASP A 50 21.21 -32.17 -21.72
C ASP A 50 20.42 -30.86 -21.80
N SER A 51 19.27 -30.86 -22.49
CA SER A 51 18.37 -29.70 -22.55
C SER A 51 17.78 -29.36 -21.18
N ASN A 52 17.39 -30.37 -20.38
CA ASN A 52 16.86 -30.16 -19.04
C ASN A 52 17.93 -29.62 -18.08
N ILE A 53 19.18 -30.09 -18.18
CA ILE A 53 20.29 -29.54 -17.39
C ILE A 53 20.49 -28.04 -17.70
N ASN A 54 20.44 -27.65 -18.97
CA ASN A 54 20.56 -26.24 -19.34
C ASN A 54 19.40 -25.40 -18.81
N LEU A 55 18.18 -25.93 -18.83
CA LEU A 55 17.00 -25.24 -18.28
C LEU A 55 17.13 -25.04 -16.77
N GLU A 56 17.60 -26.06 -16.04
CA GLU A 56 17.84 -25.96 -14.59
C GLU A 56 18.94 -24.94 -14.27
N LEU A 57 20.02 -24.90 -15.05
CA LEU A 57 21.08 -23.89 -14.90
C LEU A 57 20.58 -22.48 -15.17
N GLU A 58 19.67 -22.29 -16.12
CA GLU A 58 19.06 -21.00 -16.42
C GLU A 58 18.11 -20.57 -15.31
N PHE A 59 17.32 -21.50 -14.76
CA PHE A 59 16.47 -21.27 -13.60
C PHE A 59 17.28 -20.84 -12.37
N GLN A 60 18.39 -21.52 -12.06
CA GLN A 60 19.26 -21.13 -10.94
C GLN A 60 19.87 -19.74 -11.15
N ARG A 61 20.28 -19.41 -12.38
CA ARG A 61 20.82 -18.08 -12.69
C ARG A 61 19.77 -16.98 -12.52
N GLU A 62 18.52 -17.23 -12.89
CA GLU A 62 17.45 -16.24 -12.72
C GLU A 62 17.04 -16.09 -11.25
N LYS A 63 17.06 -17.19 -10.49
CA LYS A 63 16.89 -17.16 -9.03
C LYS A 63 17.97 -16.31 -8.35
N GLU A 64 19.25 -16.49 -8.71
CA GLU A 64 20.34 -15.66 -8.17
C GLU A 64 20.14 -14.17 -8.47
N LYS A 65 19.73 -13.81 -9.69
CA LYS A 65 19.40 -12.41 -10.02
C LYS A 65 18.24 -11.85 -9.19
N MET A 66 17.23 -12.68 -8.91
CA MET A 66 16.09 -12.27 -8.10
C MET A 66 16.52 -12.01 -6.65
N GLU A 67 17.37 -12.88 -6.09
CA GLU A 67 17.97 -12.70 -4.76
C GLU A 67 18.83 -11.42 -4.69
N GLU A 68 19.65 -11.13 -5.71
CA GLU A 68 20.41 -9.88 -5.78
C GLU A 68 19.50 -8.62 -5.81
N ARG A 69 18.38 -8.69 -6.55
CA ARG A 69 17.40 -7.59 -6.58
C ARG A 69 16.74 -7.39 -5.22
N LEU A 70 16.37 -8.47 -4.54
CA LEU A 70 15.81 -8.41 -3.19
C LEU A 70 16.77 -7.75 -2.21
N ILE A 71 18.05 -8.14 -2.22
CA ILE A 71 19.09 -7.53 -1.38
C ILE A 71 19.23 -6.02 -1.68
N ASN A 72 19.14 -5.62 -2.95
CA ASN A 72 19.19 -4.22 -3.33
C ASN A 72 17.98 -3.43 -2.79
N TYR A 73 16.77 -4.00 -2.88
CA TYR A 73 15.58 -3.36 -2.32
C TYR A 73 15.61 -3.28 -0.79
N GLU A 74 16.10 -4.31 -0.10
CA GLU A 74 16.32 -4.26 1.35
C GLU A 74 17.26 -3.10 1.74
N ASN A 75 18.40 -2.96 1.03
CA ASN A 75 19.33 -1.85 1.27
C ASN A 75 18.70 -0.47 1.00
N GLN A 76 17.83 -0.35 -0.02
CA GLN A 76 17.12 0.91 -0.30
C GLN A 76 16.12 1.25 0.81
N ILE A 77 15.37 0.25 1.28
CA ILE A 77 14.43 0.42 2.40
C ILE A 77 15.18 0.85 3.66
N GLU A 78 16.33 0.22 3.95
CA GLU A 78 17.14 0.56 5.12
C GLU A 78 17.68 2.00 5.05
N ASN A 79 18.14 2.44 3.87
CA ASN A 79 18.53 3.83 3.63
C ASN A 79 17.37 4.81 3.83
N LEU A 80 16.17 4.50 3.34
CA LEU A 80 14.99 5.33 3.53
C LEU A 80 14.55 5.41 5.00
N ILE A 81 14.66 4.31 5.75
CA ILE A 81 14.41 4.28 7.19
C ILE A 81 15.42 5.17 7.92
N TYR A 82 16.70 5.12 7.53
CA TYR A 82 17.74 5.97 8.09
C TYR A 82 17.47 7.46 7.81
N GLU A 83 17.14 7.83 6.57
CA GLU A 83 16.80 9.20 6.18
C GLU A 83 15.55 9.71 6.93
N ARG A 84 14.50 8.89 7.03
CA ARG A 84 13.30 9.23 7.79
C ARG A 84 13.61 9.49 9.26
N THR A 85 14.48 8.68 9.86
CA THR A 85 14.88 8.84 11.26
C THR A 85 15.64 10.15 11.48
N ASN A 86 16.61 10.45 10.62
CA ASN A 86 17.34 11.72 10.65
C ASN A 86 16.41 12.94 10.47
N PHE A 87 15.45 12.85 9.56
CA PHE A 87 14.48 13.92 9.33
C PHE A 87 13.59 14.19 10.56
N LEU A 88 13.13 13.12 11.24
CA LEU A 88 12.36 13.24 12.47
C LEU A 88 13.18 13.88 13.60
N GLU A 89 14.45 13.49 13.73
CA GLU A 89 15.37 14.06 14.71
C GLU A 89 15.66 15.56 14.43
N GLU A 90 15.76 15.94 13.15
CA GLU A 90 15.92 17.34 12.73
C GLU A 90 14.67 18.18 13.05
N ILE A 91 13.47 17.64 12.86
CA ILE A 91 12.21 18.29 13.26
C ILE A 91 12.18 18.51 14.78
N GLU A 92 12.56 17.50 15.57
CA GLU A 92 12.55 17.58 17.03
C GLU A 92 13.56 18.62 17.55
N LYS A 93 14.74 18.70 16.91
CA LYS A 93 15.76 19.72 17.18
C LYS A 93 15.31 21.13 16.79
N ASN A 94 14.57 21.28 15.70
CA ASN A 94 14.02 22.55 15.25
C ASN A 94 12.83 23.02 16.11
N LYS A 95 12.03 22.09 16.64
CA LYS A 95 10.97 22.38 17.62
C LYS A 95 11.52 22.89 18.95
N SER A 96 12.71 22.41 19.33
CA SER A 96 13.39 22.78 20.57
C SER A 96 14.15 24.11 20.49
N SER A 97 14.47 24.61 19.29
CA SER A 97 15.24 25.85 19.08
C SER A 97 14.37 27.09 18.77
N SER A 98 13.05 26.91 18.60
CA SER A 98 12.10 28.00 18.32
C SER A 98 11.56 28.70 19.57
N ILE A 99 12.34 28.72 20.67
CA ILE A 99 12.11 29.59 21.83
C ILE A 99 13.27 30.59 21.89
N GLN A 100 13.40 31.46 20.88
CA GLN A 100 14.02 32.78 21.06
C GLN A 100 13.87 33.69 19.82
N THR A 101 13.34 34.88 20.09
CA THR A 101 13.36 36.15 19.32
C THR A 101 12.25 36.40 18.29
N PHE A 102 11.73 37.63 18.38
CA PHE A 102 10.32 38.03 18.17
C PHE A 102 10.12 38.92 16.92
N ASP A 103 11.01 38.86 15.91
CA ASP A 103 11.07 39.91 14.86
C ASP A 103 11.02 39.44 13.38
N ASN A 104 10.59 38.20 13.08
CA ASN A 104 10.74 37.63 11.72
C ASN A 104 9.46 37.33 10.93
N GLU A 105 8.29 37.83 11.34
CA GLU A 105 7.00 37.49 10.70
C GLU A 105 6.88 38.00 9.25
N LYS A 106 7.63 39.04 8.86
CA LYS A 106 7.66 39.53 7.46
C LYS A 106 8.70 38.82 6.57
N GLN A 107 9.51 37.94 7.15
CA GLN A 107 10.60 37.26 6.44
C GLN A 107 10.18 35.88 5.92
N THR A 108 9.12 35.29 6.45
CA THR A 108 8.64 33.94 6.15
C THR A 108 7.92 33.84 4.81
N ASP A 109 7.05 34.80 4.46
CA ASP A 109 6.36 34.82 3.17
C ASP A 109 7.32 35.09 1.99
N ASP A 110 8.27 36.01 2.17
CA ASP A 110 9.33 36.27 1.19
C ASP A 110 10.29 35.07 1.04
N LYS A 111 10.51 34.29 2.12
CA LYS A 111 11.28 33.05 2.04
C LYS A 111 10.52 31.97 1.29
N LEU A 112 9.21 31.84 1.49
CA LEU A 112 8.39 30.84 0.80
C LEU A 112 8.30 31.10 -0.71
N LEU A 113 8.06 32.35 -1.11
CA LEU A 113 8.08 32.79 -2.52
C LEU A 113 9.45 32.56 -3.16
N LYS A 114 10.54 32.78 -2.42
CA LYS A 114 11.91 32.58 -2.90
C LYS A 114 12.31 31.11 -2.98
N VAL A 115 11.81 30.25 -2.09
CA VAL A 115 11.98 28.79 -2.15
C VAL A 115 11.22 28.22 -3.35
N ASN A 116 9.96 28.64 -3.56
CA ASN A 116 9.17 28.19 -4.70
C ASN A 116 9.78 28.66 -6.04
N SER A 117 10.28 29.90 -6.09
CA SER A 117 11.01 30.42 -7.26
C SER A 117 12.33 29.68 -7.53
N LYS A 118 13.05 29.28 -6.48
CA LYS A 118 14.27 28.45 -6.60
C LYS A 118 13.92 27.05 -7.09
N LEU A 119 12.86 26.45 -6.57
CA LEU A 119 12.42 25.12 -6.96
C LEU A 119 12.01 25.09 -8.45
N LYS A 120 11.21 26.05 -8.91
CA LYS A 120 10.88 26.23 -10.34
C LYS A 120 12.15 26.33 -11.20
N ARG A 121 13.17 27.09 -10.76
CA ARG A 121 14.44 27.22 -11.50
C ARG A 121 15.26 25.94 -11.51
N VAL A 122 15.30 25.19 -10.41
CA VAL A 122 16.02 23.91 -10.31
C VAL A 122 15.35 22.86 -11.20
N LEU A 123 14.02 22.75 -11.15
CA LEU A 123 13.25 21.84 -12.00
C LEU A 123 13.44 22.18 -13.49
N GLN A 124 13.43 23.45 -13.85
CA GLN A 124 13.70 23.87 -15.23
C GLN A 124 15.13 23.51 -15.68
N THR A 125 16.13 23.72 -14.81
CA THR A 125 17.52 23.36 -15.11
C THR A 125 17.68 21.84 -15.27
N PHE A 126 16.92 21.05 -14.50
CA PHE A 126 16.92 19.59 -14.59
C PHE A 126 16.28 19.13 -15.90
N LYS A 127 15.13 19.72 -16.26
CA LYS A 127 14.44 19.50 -17.55
C LYS A 127 15.37 19.80 -18.73
N ASP A 128 16.04 20.95 -18.73
CA ASP A 128 16.96 21.35 -19.79
C ASP A 128 18.17 20.41 -19.89
N LYS A 129 18.70 19.92 -18.76
CA LYS A 129 19.82 18.96 -18.73
C LYS A 129 19.41 17.58 -19.25
N ILE A 130 18.25 17.07 -18.85
CA ILE A 130 17.72 15.80 -19.38
C ILE A 130 17.53 15.94 -20.89
N HIS A 131 16.88 17.01 -21.34
CA HIS A 131 16.62 17.22 -22.77
C HIS A 131 17.92 17.32 -23.57
N ARG A 132 18.94 17.99 -23.04
CA ARG A 132 20.28 18.06 -23.62
C ARG A 132 20.98 16.71 -23.69
N ILE A 133 20.92 15.90 -22.63
CA ILE A 133 21.53 14.56 -22.57
C ILE A 133 20.85 13.63 -23.59
N VAL A 134 19.52 13.67 -23.68
CA VAL A 134 18.73 12.89 -24.65
C VAL A 134 19.06 13.31 -26.09
N THR A 135 19.28 14.60 -26.34
CA THR A 135 19.58 15.12 -27.68
C THR A 135 21.04 14.93 -28.10
N GLU A 136 22.00 15.12 -27.19
CA GLU A 136 23.45 15.06 -27.49
C GLU A 136 24.00 13.62 -27.46
N LYS A 137 23.35 12.69 -26.73
CA LYS A 137 23.76 11.28 -26.64
C LYS A 137 22.57 10.32 -26.75
N PRO A 138 21.86 10.30 -27.90
CA PRO A 138 20.73 9.40 -28.10
C PRO A 138 21.12 7.91 -27.94
N ASP A 139 22.37 7.57 -28.22
CA ASP A 139 22.95 6.23 -28.11
C ASP A 139 22.96 5.65 -26.68
N LEU A 140 22.88 6.51 -25.64
CA LEU A 140 22.74 6.05 -24.25
C LEU A 140 21.32 5.56 -23.93
N PHE A 141 20.37 5.85 -24.82
CA PHE A 141 18.93 5.56 -24.67
C PHE A 141 18.42 4.58 -25.73
N THR A 142 19.27 4.03 -26.59
CA THR A 142 18.86 3.07 -27.64
C THR A 142 18.32 1.74 -27.10
N ASN A 143 18.59 1.41 -25.83
CA ASN A 143 18.02 0.25 -25.13
C ASN A 143 16.96 0.64 -24.08
N VAL A 144 16.65 1.93 -23.98
CA VAL A 144 15.62 2.46 -23.11
C VAL A 144 14.33 2.41 -23.94
N GLY A 145 13.62 1.28 -23.85
CA GLY A 145 12.47 0.95 -24.73
C GLY A 145 11.38 2.02 -24.72
N GLU A 146 10.46 1.94 -25.68
CA GLU A 146 9.27 2.82 -25.85
C GLU A 146 8.58 3.14 -24.49
N GLU A 147 8.52 2.14 -23.61
CA GLU A 147 7.95 2.21 -22.26
C GLU A 147 8.56 3.29 -21.35
N THR A 148 9.84 3.62 -21.51
CA THR A 148 10.51 4.63 -20.67
C THR A 148 10.26 6.03 -21.20
N THR A 149 10.13 6.17 -22.52
CA THR A 149 9.75 7.44 -23.17
C THR A 149 8.29 7.76 -22.81
N GLU A 150 7.41 6.77 -22.86
CA GLU A 150 6.02 6.90 -22.39
C GLU A 150 5.94 7.23 -20.88
N ARG A 151 6.82 6.65 -20.04
CA ARG A 151 6.91 7.06 -18.63
C ARG A 151 7.34 8.51 -18.46
N PHE A 152 8.29 9.00 -19.25
CA PHE A 152 8.69 10.41 -19.21
C PHE A 152 7.57 11.33 -19.70
N ASP A 153 6.87 10.96 -20.78
CA ASP A 153 5.72 11.72 -21.28
C ASP A 153 4.57 11.74 -20.27
N HIS A 154 4.33 10.64 -19.55
CA HIS A 154 3.35 10.57 -18.48
C HIS A 154 3.73 11.45 -17.29
N ILE A 155 5.01 11.47 -16.89
CA ILE A 155 5.51 12.35 -15.83
C ILE A 155 5.41 13.82 -16.26
N ILE A 156 5.76 14.14 -17.50
CA ILE A 156 5.63 15.50 -18.06
C ILE A 156 4.16 15.92 -18.06
N ALA A 157 3.25 15.07 -18.54
CA ALA A 157 1.82 15.34 -18.56
C ALA A 157 1.25 15.52 -17.14
N THR A 158 1.73 14.73 -16.17
CA THR A 158 1.31 14.84 -14.77
C THR A 158 1.79 16.16 -14.17
N VAL A 159 3.05 16.54 -14.41
CA VAL A 159 3.62 17.82 -13.93
C VAL A 159 2.92 19.01 -14.59
N GLU A 160 2.59 18.92 -15.88
CA GLU A 160 1.85 19.97 -16.60
C GLU A 160 0.41 20.09 -16.09
N TYR A 161 -0.27 18.97 -15.84
CA TYR A 161 -1.60 18.96 -15.24
C TYR A 161 -1.59 19.56 -13.82
N GLN A 162 -0.59 19.21 -13.01
CA GLN A 162 -0.40 19.80 -11.68
C GLN A 162 -0.10 21.30 -11.75
N ALA A 163 0.69 21.76 -12.72
CA ALA A 163 0.96 23.18 -12.94
C ALA A 163 -0.32 23.96 -13.28
N VAL A 164 -1.19 23.40 -14.13
CA VAL A 164 -2.49 23.99 -14.47
C VAL A 164 -3.41 24.05 -13.25
N GLN A 165 -3.45 23.01 -12.41
CA GLN A 165 -4.22 23.05 -11.16
C GLN A 165 -3.72 24.13 -10.21
N ILE A 166 -2.40 24.27 -10.07
CA ILE A 166 -1.80 25.31 -9.23
C ILE A 166 -2.20 26.70 -9.73
N ASP A 167 -2.10 26.96 -11.04
CA ASP A 167 -2.53 28.23 -11.62
C ASP A 167 -4.03 28.48 -11.37
N LEU A 168 -4.88 27.46 -11.47
CA LEU A 168 -6.32 27.56 -11.21
C LEU A 168 -6.60 27.93 -9.75
N LEU A 169 -5.93 27.27 -8.81
CA LEU A 169 -6.02 27.54 -7.37
C LEU A 169 -5.49 28.93 -7.01
N GLU A 170 -4.42 29.38 -7.68
CA GLU A 170 -3.87 30.72 -7.50
C GLU A 170 -4.85 31.79 -8.00
N THR A 171 -5.54 31.53 -9.12
CA THR A 171 -6.60 32.40 -9.65
C THR A 171 -7.82 32.45 -8.71
N GLU A 172 -8.24 31.30 -8.17
CA GLU A 172 -9.36 31.22 -7.22
C GLU A 172 -9.02 31.95 -5.90
N ARG A 173 -7.79 31.79 -5.42
CA ARG A 173 -7.28 32.53 -4.27
C ARG A 173 -7.30 34.03 -4.50
N GLU A 174 -6.82 34.52 -5.65
CA GLU A 174 -6.88 35.96 -5.99
C GLU A 174 -8.32 36.48 -6.02
N GLN A 175 -9.25 35.67 -6.54
CA GLN A 175 -10.67 36.03 -6.61
C GLN A 175 -11.30 36.11 -5.21
N LEU A 176 -11.00 35.14 -4.33
CA LEU A 176 -11.44 35.15 -2.93
C LEU A 176 -10.83 36.32 -2.16
N GLU A 177 -9.56 36.62 -2.39
CA GLU A 177 -8.87 37.74 -1.74
C GLU A 177 -9.48 39.08 -2.18
N LYS A 178 -9.85 39.21 -3.46
CA LYS A 178 -10.58 40.38 -3.97
C LYS A 178 -11.98 40.50 -3.37
N GLN A 179 -12.71 39.39 -3.23
CA GLN A 179 -14.02 39.38 -2.55
C GLN A 179 -13.90 39.80 -1.09
N LEU A 180 -12.89 39.30 -0.37
CA LEU A 180 -12.65 39.65 1.01
C LEU A 180 -12.31 41.14 1.16
N ARG A 181 -11.43 41.69 0.30
CA ARG A 181 -11.11 43.12 0.26
C ARG A 181 -12.35 43.97 0.02
N ASN A 182 -13.21 43.59 -0.93
CA ASN A 182 -14.46 44.31 -1.19
C ASN A 182 -15.39 44.29 0.03
N LYS A 183 -15.52 43.13 0.70
CA LYS A 183 -16.38 43.00 1.88
C LYS A 183 -15.86 43.79 3.09
N ILE A 184 -14.54 43.81 3.27
CA ILE A 184 -13.89 44.67 4.27
C ILE A 184 -14.17 46.15 3.96
N GLN A 185 -14.08 46.55 2.70
CA GLN A 185 -14.36 47.93 2.28
C GLN A 185 -15.85 48.30 2.50
N GLU A 186 -16.78 47.40 2.18
CA GLU A 186 -18.21 47.59 2.45
C GLU A 186 -18.49 47.72 3.94
N LEU A 187 -17.87 46.87 4.77
CA LEU A 187 -17.99 46.95 6.23
C LEU A 187 -17.42 48.27 6.76
N GLN A 188 -16.26 48.71 6.27
CA GLN A 188 -15.69 50.00 6.64
C GLN A 188 -16.60 51.16 6.26
N ASN A 189 -17.16 51.16 5.05
CA ASN A 189 -18.12 52.18 4.62
C ASN A 189 -19.39 52.18 5.48
N SER A 190 -19.89 50.99 5.86
CA SER A 190 -21.05 50.86 6.75
C SER A 190 -20.74 51.37 8.16
N PHE A 191 -19.53 51.12 8.65
CA PHE A 191 -19.07 51.55 9.96
C PHE A 191 -18.89 53.07 10.01
N ASP A 192 -18.32 53.67 8.95
CA ASP A 192 -18.20 55.11 8.82
C ASP A 192 -19.57 55.80 8.68
N ALA A 193 -20.52 55.20 7.95
CA ALA A 193 -21.89 55.67 7.88
C ALA A 193 -22.58 55.67 9.27
N TYR A 194 -22.45 54.57 10.02
CA TYR A 194 -22.96 54.46 11.38
C TYR A 194 -22.30 55.47 12.33
N ARG A 195 -20.98 55.66 12.22
CA ARG A 195 -20.23 56.65 13.00
C ARG A 195 -20.70 58.07 12.73
N ASN A 196 -20.94 58.42 11.47
CA ASN A 196 -21.47 59.72 11.06
C ASN A 196 -22.91 59.93 11.54
N GLN A 197 -23.73 58.87 11.53
CA GLN A 197 -25.08 58.90 12.11
C GLN A 197 -25.03 59.19 13.62
N MET A 198 -24.15 58.53 14.37
CA MET A 198 -23.94 58.78 15.80
C MET A 198 -23.43 60.21 16.09
N GLN A 199 -22.59 60.77 15.23
CA GLN A 199 -22.16 62.17 15.34
C GLN A 199 -23.30 63.16 15.02
N ASN A 200 -24.16 62.86 14.06
CA ASN A 200 -25.34 63.68 13.78
C ASN A 200 -26.40 63.59 14.88
N GLU A 201 -26.65 62.40 15.46
CA GLU A 201 -27.57 62.23 16.59
C GLU A 201 -27.08 62.92 17.86
N SER A 202 -25.76 62.95 18.10
CA SER A 202 -25.19 63.73 19.22
C SER A 202 -25.27 65.25 18.98
N SER A 203 -25.18 65.69 17.72
CA SER A 203 -25.40 67.10 17.34
C SER A 203 -26.87 67.52 17.44
N ILE A 204 -27.81 66.63 17.10
CA ILE A 204 -29.27 66.86 17.23
C ILE A 204 -29.70 66.89 18.71
N LYS A 205 -29.18 65.97 19.54
CA LYS A 205 -29.41 65.99 21.01
C LYS A 205 -28.86 67.24 21.69
N SER A 206 -27.83 67.86 21.13
CA SER A 206 -27.28 69.13 21.63
C SER A 206 -28.14 70.36 21.25
N GLN A 207 -29.04 70.24 20.27
CA GLN A 207 -29.95 71.31 19.84
C GLN A 207 -31.41 71.14 20.31
N GLN A 208 -31.80 69.95 20.80
CA GLN A 208 -33.16 69.65 21.27
C GLN A 208 -33.31 69.61 22.80
N LEU A 209 -32.72 70.58 23.51
CA LEU A 209 -33.08 70.87 24.90
C LEU A 209 -34.23 71.90 24.99
N VAL A 210 -35.27 71.75 24.14
CA VAL A 210 -36.57 72.41 24.32
C VAL A 210 -37.67 71.46 23.82
N SER A 211 -38.52 71.03 24.76
CA SER A 211 -39.88 70.47 24.59
C SER A 211 -40.11 68.97 24.29
N THR A 212 -40.65 68.29 25.32
CA THR A 212 -41.74 67.25 25.36
C THR A 212 -41.60 65.87 24.67
N THR A 213 -41.82 64.82 25.49
CA THR A 213 -41.89 63.32 25.33
C THR A 213 -42.78 62.73 24.20
N PRO A 214 -42.86 61.37 23.98
CA PRO A 214 -41.89 60.34 23.55
C PRO A 214 -42.35 59.60 22.23
N PRO A 215 -41.53 58.75 21.53
CA PRO A 215 -41.64 57.28 21.66
C PRO A 215 -40.34 56.48 21.35
N THR A 216 -40.00 55.44 22.12
CA THR A 216 -38.78 54.61 21.94
C THR A 216 -39.04 53.10 21.74
N ASP A 217 -40.30 52.67 21.61
CA ASP A 217 -40.65 51.23 21.61
C ASP A 217 -40.50 50.53 20.25
N ASP A 218 -40.53 51.24 19.12
CA ASP A 218 -40.54 50.61 17.78
C ASP A 218 -39.17 50.10 17.32
N ILE A 219 -38.08 50.80 17.67
CA ILE A 219 -36.72 50.40 17.23
C ILE A 219 -36.23 49.17 17.99
N SER A 220 -36.57 49.06 19.28
CA SER A 220 -36.23 47.91 20.11
C SER A 220 -36.98 46.65 19.67
N ARG A 221 -38.25 46.77 19.24
CA ARG A 221 -39.02 45.64 18.68
C ARG A 221 -38.45 45.11 17.37
N SER A 222 -38.07 46.01 16.45
CA SER A 222 -37.51 45.61 15.15
C SER A 222 -36.20 44.84 15.28
N ASN A 223 -35.35 45.19 16.26
CA ASN A 223 -34.09 44.48 16.49
C ASN A 223 -34.33 43.10 17.13
N ILE A 224 -35.28 43.00 18.07
CA ILE A 224 -35.66 41.72 18.68
C ILE A 224 -36.20 40.75 17.63
N GLU A 225 -37.10 41.19 16.74
CA GLU A 225 -37.63 40.35 15.65
C GLU A 225 -36.53 39.85 14.69
N ASN A 226 -35.49 40.65 14.46
CA ASN A 226 -34.37 40.25 13.60
C ASN A 226 -33.49 39.18 14.29
N TYR A 227 -33.23 39.32 15.59
CA TYR A 227 -32.51 38.30 16.36
C TYR A 227 -33.32 37.01 16.48
N GLU A 228 -34.63 37.08 16.68
CA GLU A 228 -35.51 35.90 16.69
C GLU A 228 -35.48 35.15 15.36
N LYS A 229 -35.48 35.85 14.22
CA LYS A 229 -35.31 35.23 12.90
C LYS A 229 -33.95 34.55 12.73
N GLN A 230 -32.86 35.18 13.18
CA GLN A 230 -31.54 34.56 13.13
C GLN A 230 -31.45 33.31 14.01
N ILE A 231 -32.03 33.35 15.22
CA ILE A 231 -32.07 32.20 16.13
C ILE A 231 -32.84 31.05 15.47
N HIS A 232 -34.00 31.31 14.87
CA HIS A 232 -34.75 30.28 14.16
C HIS A 232 -34.00 29.67 12.97
N GLN A 233 -33.30 30.50 12.18
CA GLN A 233 -32.48 29.99 11.07
C GLN A 233 -31.32 29.11 11.56
N LEU A 234 -30.67 29.49 12.66
CA LEU A 234 -29.59 28.70 13.26
C LEU A 234 -30.11 27.38 13.84
N GLN A 235 -31.25 27.39 14.53
CA GLN A 235 -31.91 26.18 15.03
C GLN A 235 -32.27 25.22 13.91
N GLN A 236 -32.77 25.74 12.78
CA GLN A 236 -33.07 24.92 11.61
C GLN A 236 -31.81 24.28 11.02
N LYS A 237 -30.72 25.04 10.89
CA LYS A 237 -29.44 24.51 10.39
C LYS A 237 -28.84 23.45 11.33
N LEU A 238 -28.96 23.64 12.64
CA LEU A 238 -28.51 22.65 13.62
C LEU A 238 -29.30 21.34 13.48
N SER A 239 -30.62 21.41 13.36
CA SER A 239 -31.46 20.23 13.12
C SER A 239 -31.08 19.49 11.84
N GLN A 240 -30.83 20.21 10.74
CA GLN A 240 -30.40 19.59 9.48
C GLN A 240 -29.04 18.90 9.61
N ASN A 241 -28.10 19.51 10.34
CA ASN A 241 -26.78 18.92 10.56
C ASN A 241 -26.86 17.67 11.44
N ASP A 242 -27.75 17.66 12.44
CA ASP A 242 -27.97 16.49 13.29
C ASP A 242 -28.59 15.31 12.49
N ASP A 243 -29.52 15.60 11.58
CA ASP A 243 -30.09 14.60 10.66
C ASP A 243 -29.01 14.04 9.71
N GLU A 244 -28.17 14.92 9.12
CA GLU A 244 -27.05 14.52 8.25
C GLU A 244 -26.01 13.67 9.01
N ARG A 245 -25.66 14.05 10.25
CA ARG A 245 -24.76 13.28 11.10
C ARG A 245 -25.32 11.90 11.42
N THR A 246 -26.63 11.80 11.63
CA THR A 246 -27.30 10.53 11.88
C THR A 246 -27.23 9.62 10.65
N LEU A 247 -27.54 10.17 9.47
CA LEU A 247 -27.45 9.45 8.20
C LEU A 247 -26.02 8.99 7.87
N LEU A 248 -25.02 9.83 8.15
CA LEU A 248 -23.61 9.48 7.96
C LEU A 248 -23.16 8.36 8.91
N ARG A 249 -23.64 8.34 10.16
CA ARG A 249 -23.37 7.25 11.10
C ARG A 249 -24.00 5.93 10.64
N GLU A 250 -25.23 5.97 10.12
CA GLU A 250 -25.88 4.78 9.57
C GLU A 250 -25.12 4.22 8.37
N ARG A 251 -24.73 5.08 7.42
CA ARG A 251 -23.91 4.69 6.27
C ARG A 251 -22.55 4.13 6.67
N LEU A 252 -21.92 4.71 7.69
CA LEU A 252 -20.63 4.21 8.19
C LEU A 252 -20.80 2.79 8.75
N ASN A 253 -21.85 2.55 9.55
CA ASN A 253 -22.15 1.22 10.08
C ASN A 253 -22.43 0.20 8.96
N GLU A 254 -23.11 0.60 7.90
CA GLU A 254 -23.39 -0.26 6.75
C GLU A 254 -22.09 -0.66 6.01
N VAL A 255 -21.20 0.31 5.77
CA VAL A 255 -19.88 0.05 5.18
C VAL A 255 -19.01 -0.84 6.06
N GLU A 256 -19.00 -0.61 7.38
CA GLU A 256 -18.26 -1.46 8.33
C GLU A 256 -18.79 -2.91 8.32
N LEU A 257 -20.10 -3.09 8.19
CA LEU A 257 -20.73 -4.40 8.11
C LEU A 257 -20.37 -5.12 6.81
N GLU A 258 -20.44 -4.43 5.66
CA GLU A 258 -20.02 -4.99 4.37
C GLU A 258 -18.52 -5.34 4.35
N PHE A 259 -17.68 -4.52 4.98
CA PHE A 259 -16.25 -4.77 5.08
C PHE A 259 -15.97 -6.03 5.91
N ARG A 260 -16.63 -6.20 7.05
CA ARG A 260 -16.53 -7.43 7.86
C ARG A 260 -16.97 -8.66 7.07
N LYS A 261 -18.11 -8.57 6.39
CA LYS A 261 -18.60 -9.68 5.55
C LYS A 261 -17.60 -10.05 4.47
N THR A 262 -17.01 -9.06 3.80
CA THR A 262 -16.01 -9.28 2.75
C THR A 262 -14.74 -9.92 3.31
N LEU A 263 -14.32 -9.54 4.52
CA LEU A 263 -13.20 -10.17 5.21
C LEU A 263 -13.49 -11.64 5.54
N ASP A 264 -14.68 -11.94 6.05
CA ASP A 264 -15.10 -13.31 6.36
C ASP A 264 -15.17 -14.18 5.08
N ASP A 265 -15.77 -13.65 4.01
CA ASP A 265 -15.84 -14.32 2.70
C ASP A 265 -14.44 -14.58 2.12
N ARG A 266 -13.51 -13.63 2.28
CA ARG A 266 -12.11 -13.80 1.88
C ARG A 266 -11.42 -14.88 2.72
N ALA A 267 -11.58 -14.86 4.04
CA ALA A 267 -10.96 -15.83 4.94
C ALA A 267 -11.42 -17.26 4.63
N THR A 268 -12.73 -17.45 4.44
CA THR A 268 -13.28 -18.76 4.05
C THR A 268 -12.76 -19.24 2.70
N THR A 269 -12.65 -18.35 1.72
CA THR A 269 -12.09 -18.69 0.40
C THR A 269 -10.61 -19.06 0.47
N THR A 270 -9.81 -18.32 1.25
CA THR A 270 -8.39 -18.65 1.47
C THR A 270 -8.23 -20.01 2.13
N ASN A 271 -8.98 -20.28 3.19
CA ASN A 271 -8.92 -21.57 3.89
C ASN A 271 -9.28 -22.74 2.96
N MET A 272 -10.29 -22.56 2.10
CA MET A 272 -10.66 -23.57 1.11
C MET A 272 -9.52 -23.88 0.13
N TYR A 273 -8.83 -22.84 -0.38
CA TYR A 273 -7.68 -23.05 -1.27
C TYR A 273 -6.47 -23.67 -0.56
N GLU A 274 -6.26 -23.29 0.70
CA GLU A 274 -5.20 -23.87 1.54
C GLU A 274 -5.46 -25.36 1.80
N GLU A 275 -6.70 -25.75 2.13
CA GLU A 275 -7.10 -27.15 2.29
C GLU A 275 -6.92 -27.96 1.00
N GLN A 276 -7.29 -27.40 -0.17
CA GLN A 276 -7.07 -28.04 -1.46
C GLN A 276 -5.58 -28.25 -1.75
N LEU A 277 -4.75 -27.23 -1.49
CA LEU A 277 -3.31 -27.31 -1.68
C LEU A 277 -2.69 -28.37 -0.74
N GLN A 278 -3.11 -28.39 0.52
CA GLN A 278 -2.68 -29.38 1.50
C GLN A 278 -3.02 -30.81 1.04
N SER A 279 -4.23 -31.02 0.50
CA SER A 279 -4.66 -32.31 -0.04
C SER A 279 -3.80 -32.74 -1.23
N LEU A 280 -3.49 -31.83 -2.16
CA LEU A 280 -2.62 -32.11 -3.31
C LEU A 280 -1.19 -32.45 -2.89
N ILE A 281 -0.65 -31.74 -1.89
CA ILE A 281 0.67 -32.02 -1.33
C ILE A 281 0.71 -33.42 -0.73
N GLN A 282 -0.32 -33.80 0.04
CA GLN A 282 -0.42 -35.13 0.63
C GLN A 282 -0.51 -36.24 -0.43
N GLU A 283 -1.30 -36.03 -1.49
CA GLU A 283 -1.42 -36.98 -2.60
C GLU A 283 -0.08 -37.16 -3.33
N ARG A 284 0.60 -36.05 -3.65
CA ARG A 284 1.94 -36.06 -4.25
C ARG A 284 2.92 -36.84 -3.38
N ASP A 285 2.94 -36.59 -2.07
CA ASP A 285 3.88 -37.25 -1.16
C ASP A 285 3.61 -38.75 -1.05
N ALA A 286 2.34 -39.17 -1.09
CA ALA A 286 1.97 -40.59 -1.14
C ALA A 286 2.46 -41.25 -2.44
N LEU A 287 2.29 -40.59 -3.59
CA LEU A 287 2.76 -41.10 -4.88
C LEU A 287 4.29 -41.21 -4.93
N VAL A 288 5.01 -40.21 -4.41
CA VAL A 288 6.48 -40.25 -4.31
C VAL A 288 6.93 -41.41 -3.44
N GLN A 289 6.28 -41.63 -2.29
CA GLN A 289 6.59 -42.78 -1.43
C GLN A 289 6.34 -44.12 -2.14
N GLN A 290 5.23 -44.22 -2.89
CA GLN A 290 4.92 -45.41 -3.68
C GLN A 290 6.01 -45.70 -4.73
N HIS A 291 6.41 -44.70 -5.51
CA HIS A 291 7.47 -44.84 -6.51
C HIS A 291 8.82 -45.21 -5.89
N VAL A 292 9.15 -44.66 -4.72
CA VAL A 292 10.38 -45.02 -4.00
C VAL A 292 10.38 -46.49 -3.60
N LEU A 293 9.25 -47.02 -3.10
CA LEU A 293 9.13 -48.44 -2.75
C LEU A 293 9.29 -49.34 -3.98
N GLU A 294 8.66 -48.97 -5.10
CA GLU A 294 8.73 -49.71 -6.35
C GLU A 294 10.16 -49.73 -6.94
N LEU A 295 10.90 -48.62 -6.82
CA LEU A 295 12.31 -48.54 -7.17
C LEU A 295 13.19 -49.46 -6.31
N ILE A 296 12.91 -49.55 -5.00
CA ILE A 296 13.63 -50.45 -4.09
C ILE A 296 13.39 -51.92 -4.50
N GLU A 297 12.15 -52.28 -4.83
CA GLU A 297 11.81 -53.63 -5.26
C GLU A 297 12.50 -53.99 -6.58
N ASN A 298 12.44 -53.10 -7.56
CA ASN A 298 13.12 -53.26 -8.85
C ASN A 298 14.64 -53.39 -8.69
N GLN A 299 15.25 -52.58 -7.82
CA GLN A 299 16.69 -52.66 -7.52
C GLN A 299 17.07 -54.03 -6.95
N HIS A 300 16.28 -54.55 -6.02
CA HIS A 300 16.50 -55.88 -5.45
C HIS A 300 16.36 -56.99 -6.51
N GLU A 301 15.44 -56.84 -7.46
CA GLU A 301 15.28 -57.81 -8.54
C GLU A 301 16.49 -57.81 -9.49
N ILE A 302 17.01 -56.62 -9.83
CA ILE A 302 18.24 -56.47 -10.61
C ILE A 302 19.42 -57.15 -9.93
N GLU A 303 19.61 -56.95 -8.63
CA GLU A 303 20.69 -57.59 -7.87
C GLU A 303 20.59 -59.12 -7.91
N LYS A 304 19.38 -59.66 -7.80
CA LYS A 304 19.11 -61.10 -7.88
C LYS A 304 19.42 -61.67 -9.27
N LEU A 305 19.12 -60.92 -10.33
CA LEU A 305 19.47 -61.29 -11.71
C LEU A 305 20.99 -61.25 -11.94
N GLN A 306 21.67 -60.22 -11.42
CA GLN A 306 23.13 -60.12 -11.48
C GLN A 306 23.82 -61.29 -10.77
N GLU A 307 23.30 -61.72 -9.61
CA GLU A 307 23.82 -62.88 -8.89
C GLU A 307 23.65 -64.19 -9.69
N LYS A 308 22.49 -64.40 -10.32
CA LYS A 308 22.26 -65.54 -11.23
C LYS A 308 23.22 -65.52 -12.42
N LEU A 309 23.46 -64.35 -13.02
CA LEU A 309 24.38 -64.20 -14.14
C LEU A 309 25.82 -64.56 -13.72
N ALA A 310 26.25 -64.10 -12.54
CA ALA A 310 27.56 -64.42 -11.98
C ALA A 310 27.73 -65.90 -11.67
N GLN A 311 26.68 -66.61 -11.25
CA GLN A 311 26.70 -68.06 -11.08
C GLN A 311 26.85 -68.80 -12.42
N PHE A 312 26.18 -68.32 -13.48
CA PHE A 312 26.28 -68.90 -14.82
C PHE A 312 27.70 -68.76 -15.40
N GLN A 313 28.34 -67.61 -15.21
CA GLN A 313 29.71 -67.35 -15.66
C GLN A 313 30.79 -68.13 -14.90
N ARG A 314 30.46 -68.74 -13.75
CA ARG A 314 31.39 -69.59 -12.98
C ARG A 314 31.31 -71.08 -13.33
N SER A 315 30.42 -71.51 -14.22
CA SER A 315 30.40 -72.90 -14.70
C SER A 315 31.47 -73.13 -15.78
N PRO A 316 32.21 -74.26 -15.76
CA PRO A 316 33.26 -74.53 -16.75
C PRO A 316 32.66 -74.90 -18.12
N ILE A 317 33.20 -74.31 -19.19
CA ILE A 317 32.83 -74.61 -20.58
C ILE A 317 33.46 -75.97 -21.00
N PRO A 318 32.69 -76.96 -21.52
CA PRO A 318 33.27 -78.17 -22.10
C PRO A 318 33.73 -77.92 -23.54
N SER A 319 34.94 -78.37 -23.86
CA SER A 319 35.50 -78.40 -25.21
C SER A 319 35.14 -79.71 -25.92
N HIS A 320 34.46 -79.65 -27.07
CA HIS A 320 34.89 -80.24 -28.35
C HIS A 320 33.77 -80.19 -29.39
N ALA A 321 34.19 -80.02 -30.64
CA ALA A 321 33.36 -80.06 -31.84
C ALA A 321 32.81 -81.46 -32.08
N ASP A 322 31.48 -81.60 -32.11
CA ASP A 322 30.75 -82.70 -32.75
C ASP A 322 29.33 -82.20 -33.10
N ILE A 323 28.74 -82.81 -34.12
CA ILE A 323 27.39 -82.53 -34.66
C ILE A 323 26.38 -82.45 -33.51
N PRO A 324 25.51 -81.41 -33.44
CA PRO A 324 24.67 -81.17 -32.27
C PRO A 324 23.74 -82.36 -32.06
N SER A 325 23.89 -82.98 -30.90
CA SER A 325 22.99 -84.04 -30.44
C SER A 325 21.60 -83.42 -30.17
N ASN A 326 20.57 -84.24 -30.08
CA ASN A 326 19.22 -83.80 -29.73
C ASN A 326 19.18 -83.02 -28.37
N GLU A 327 20.20 -83.20 -27.51
CA GLU A 327 20.39 -82.43 -26.27
C GLU A 327 20.87 -81.00 -26.52
N ASP A 328 21.69 -80.74 -27.54
CA ASP A 328 22.14 -79.39 -27.89
C ASP A 328 21.01 -78.56 -28.49
N VAL A 329 20.13 -79.21 -29.27
CA VAL A 329 18.90 -78.59 -29.80
C VAL A 329 17.92 -78.28 -28.67
N GLN A 330 17.74 -79.19 -27.71
CA GLN A 330 16.93 -78.92 -26.51
C GLN A 330 17.51 -77.81 -25.63
N SER A 331 18.84 -77.74 -25.53
CA SER A 331 19.53 -76.69 -24.78
C SER A 331 19.35 -75.32 -25.43
N LEU A 332 19.48 -75.26 -26.76
CA LEU A 332 19.19 -74.05 -27.54
C LEU A 332 17.72 -73.65 -27.45
N GLN A 333 16.80 -74.60 -27.50
CA GLN A 333 15.37 -74.33 -27.36
C GLN A 333 15.03 -73.78 -25.98
N LYS A 334 15.67 -74.29 -24.92
CA LYS A 334 15.54 -73.77 -23.56
C LYS A 334 16.11 -72.36 -23.40
N ILE A 335 17.21 -72.05 -24.09
CA ILE A 335 17.79 -70.69 -24.12
C ILE A 335 16.86 -69.73 -24.87
N ILE A 336 16.29 -70.14 -25.99
CA ILE A 336 15.33 -69.32 -26.77
C ILE A 336 14.08 -69.04 -25.93
N GLU A 337 13.56 -70.04 -25.24
CA GLU A 337 12.38 -69.89 -24.38
C GLU A 337 12.67 -68.97 -23.18
N GLN A 338 13.87 -69.09 -22.60
CA GLN A 338 14.32 -68.17 -21.54
C GLN A 338 14.51 -66.73 -22.04
N GLN A 339 15.07 -66.53 -23.24
CA GLN A 339 15.23 -65.20 -23.84
C GLN A 339 13.88 -64.59 -24.26
N SER A 340 12.92 -65.41 -24.69
CA SER A 340 11.54 -64.98 -24.96
C SER A 340 10.89 -64.42 -23.69
N GLU A 341 11.05 -65.11 -22.56
CA GLU A 341 10.49 -64.66 -21.28
C GLU A 341 11.16 -63.38 -20.77
N GLU A 342 12.50 -63.27 -20.91
CA GLU A 342 13.24 -62.03 -20.58
C GLU A 342 12.83 -60.85 -21.47
N LEU A 343 12.60 -61.08 -22.77
CA LEU A 343 12.10 -60.04 -23.68
C LEU A 343 10.69 -59.57 -23.31
N LYS A 344 9.83 -60.49 -22.86
CA LYS A 344 8.48 -60.18 -22.42
C LYS A 344 8.50 -59.31 -21.16
N ASP A 345 9.31 -59.66 -20.17
CA ASP A 345 9.51 -58.89 -18.94
C ASP A 345 10.09 -57.48 -19.24
N LEU A 346 11.07 -57.41 -20.14
CA LEU A 346 11.66 -56.14 -20.57
C LEU A 346 10.65 -55.25 -21.33
N THR A 347 9.78 -55.86 -22.13
CA THR A 347 8.72 -55.14 -22.85
C THR A 347 7.68 -54.56 -21.88
N GLU A 348 7.33 -55.31 -20.84
CA GLU A 348 6.40 -54.86 -19.80
C GLU A 348 7.01 -53.70 -18.98
N LYS A 349 8.28 -53.83 -18.58
CA LYS A 349 9.04 -52.75 -17.93
C LYS A 349 9.15 -51.50 -18.80
N TYR A 350 9.35 -51.66 -20.11
CA TYR A 350 9.38 -50.53 -21.05
C TYR A 350 8.03 -49.82 -21.14
N LEU A 351 6.92 -50.57 -21.13
CA LEU A 351 5.57 -50.01 -21.16
C LEU A 351 5.29 -49.13 -19.93
N VAL A 352 5.72 -49.58 -18.75
CA VAL A 352 5.60 -48.83 -17.49
C VAL A 352 6.40 -47.53 -17.54
N ILE A 353 7.66 -47.58 -17.99
CA ILE A 353 8.52 -46.39 -18.12
C ILE A 353 7.93 -45.38 -19.12
N SER A 354 7.36 -45.87 -20.23
CA SER A 354 6.71 -45.00 -21.21
C SER A 354 5.49 -44.27 -20.63
N SER A 355 4.65 -44.97 -19.85
CA SER A 355 3.54 -44.35 -19.13
C SER A 355 3.99 -43.35 -18.06
N GLN A 356 5.10 -43.63 -17.36
CA GLN A 356 5.69 -42.69 -16.40
C GLN A 356 6.20 -41.41 -17.07
N LEU A 357 6.78 -41.51 -18.28
CA LEU A 357 7.21 -40.34 -19.07
C LEU A 357 6.03 -39.46 -19.50
N GLU A 358 4.90 -40.06 -19.90
CA GLU A 358 3.68 -39.29 -20.23
C GLU A 358 3.12 -38.55 -19.00
N LEU A 359 3.10 -39.21 -17.84
CA LEU A 359 2.73 -38.59 -16.56
C LEU A 359 3.66 -37.43 -16.22
N GLN A 360 4.97 -37.57 -16.45
CA GLN A 360 5.94 -36.52 -16.19
C GLN A 360 5.71 -35.30 -17.10
N ASP A 361 5.41 -35.51 -18.38
CA ASP A 361 5.09 -34.44 -19.32
C ASP A 361 3.80 -33.70 -18.92
N GLU A 362 2.81 -34.44 -18.38
CA GLU A 362 1.57 -33.84 -17.87
C GLU A 362 1.79 -33.01 -16.60
N ILE A 363 2.60 -33.51 -15.66
CA ILE A 363 3.02 -32.76 -14.46
C ILE A 363 3.74 -31.47 -14.87
N ASN A 364 4.63 -31.53 -15.85
CA ASN A 364 5.36 -30.35 -16.34
C ASN A 364 4.41 -29.34 -17.00
N ARG A 365 3.40 -29.80 -17.73
CA ARG A 365 2.34 -28.93 -18.29
C ARG A 365 1.55 -28.23 -17.17
N GLN A 366 1.10 -28.97 -16.18
CA GLN A 366 0.34 -28.40 -15.06
C GLN A 366 1.17 -27.43 -14.24
N LYS A 367 2.46 -27.72 -14.02
CA LYS A 367 3.39 -26.82 -13.32
C LYS A 367 3.49 -25.48 -14.06
N LYS A 368 3.67 -25.52 -15.39
CA LYS A 368 3.73 -24.32 -16.23
C LYS A 368 2.45 -23.49 -16.16
N ASP A 369 1.29 -24.12 -16.31
CA ASP A 369 -0.01 -23.43 -16.20
C ASP A 369 -0.21 -22.77 -14.83
N THR A 370 0.28 -23.41 -13.77
CA THR A 370 0.20 -22.89 -12.40
C THR A 370 1.13 -21.70 -12.20
N GLU A 371 2.33 -21.75 -12.78
CA GLU A 371 3.33 -20.68 -12.75
C GLU A 371 2.84 -19.43 -13.51
N GLU A 372 2.18 -19.60 -14.66
CA GLU A 372 1.54 -18.50 -15.39
C GLU A 372 0.39 -17.85 -14.59
N LYS A 373 -0.40 -18.65 -13.86
CA LYS A 373 -1.44 -18.13 -12.95
C LYS A 373 -0.84 -17.37 -11.76
N LEU A 374 0.24 -17.90 -11.17
CA LEU A 374 0.98 -17.24 -10.08
C LEU A 374 1.52 -15.88 -10.54
N GLN A 375 2.14 -15.82 -11.72
CA GLN A 375 2.63 -14.56 -12.29
C GLN A 375 1.50 -13.55 -12.49
N THR A 376 0.32 -14.03 -12.91
CA THR A 376 -0.87 -13.18 -13.07
C THR A 376 -1.32 -12.60 -11.73
N TYR A 377 -1.37 -13.40 -10.67
CA TYR A 377 -1.72 -12.92 -9.33
C TYR A 377 -0.68 -11.98 -8.75
N GLU A 378 0.60 -12.24 -8.96
CA GLU A 378 1.68 -11.36 -8.53
C GLU A 378 1.55 -9.97 -9.17
N ASN A 379 1.27 -9.92 -10.47
CA ASN A 379 1.01 -8.66 -11.17
C ASN A 379 -0.21 -7.91 -10.62
N GLN A 380 -1.28 -8.63 -10.25
CA GLN A 380 -2.46 -8.03 -9.62
C GLN A 380 -2.16 -7.48 -8.21
N ILE A 381 -1.37 -8.20 -7.41
CA ILE A 381 -0.94 -7.74 -6.09
C ILE A 381 -0.08 -6.48 -6.21
N GLN A 382 0.88 -6.45 -7.15
CA GLN A 382 1.69 -5.27 -7.41
C GLN A 382 0.84 -4.06 -7.82
N HIS A 383 -0.19 -4.26 -8.65
CA HIS A 383 -1.13 -3.20 -8.99
C HIS A 383 -1.88 -2.65 -7.77
N LEU A 384 -2.37 -3.54 -6.89
CA LEU A 384 -3.06 -3.16 -5.66
C LEU A 384 -2.15 -2.44 -4.66
N ILE A 385 -0.90 -2.88 -4.51
CA ILE A 385 0.11 -2.19 -3.69
C ILE A 385 0.30 -0.76 -4.19
N HIS A 386 0.48 -0.59 -5.50
CA HIS A 386 0.65 0.74 -6.09
C HIS A 386 -0.59 1.64 -5.91
N GLN A 387 -1.80 1.08 -6.05
CA GLN A 387 -3.03 1.80 -5.74
C GLN A 387 -3.09 2.25 -4.27
N HIS A 388 -2.70 1.38 -3.34
CA HIS A 388 -2.68 1.69 -1.92
C HIS A 388 -1.64 2.77 -1.58
N GLU A 389 -0.45 2.73 -2.17
CA GLU A 389 0.57 3.77 -2.04
C GLU A 389 0.06 5.13 -2.50
N ASN A 390 -0.62 5.18 -3.64
CA ASN A 390 -1.22 6.42 -4.17
C ASN A 390 -2.29 6.99 -3.21
N LEU A 391 -3.16 6.13 -2.67
CA LEU A 391 -4.17 6.54 -1.69
C LEU A 391 -3.56 7.04 -0.38
N VAL A 392 -2.48 6.41 0.09
CA VAL A 392 -1.75 6.84 1.29
C VAL A 392 -1.12 8.21 1.08
N GLU A 393 -0.51 8.47 -0.08
CA GLU A 393 0.09 9.78 -0.36
C GLU A 393 -0.98 10.86 -0.55
N GLU A 394 -2.15 10.53 -1.13
CA GLU A 394 -3.31 11.43 -1.19
C GLU A 394 -3.83 11.77 0.22
N LEU A 395 -3.99 10.76 1.09
CA LEU A 395 -4.41 10.99 2.48
C LEU A 395 -3.39 11.84 3.24
N LYS A 396 -2.11 11.60 3.04
CA LYS A 396 -1.03 12.37 3.69
C LYS A 396 -1.05 13.84 3.24
N THR A 397 -1.16 14.11 1.94
CA THR A 397 -1.26 15.48 1.43
C THR A 397 -2.50 16.20 1.95
N LYS A 398 -3.66 15.52 1.98
CA LYS A 398 -4.92 16.06 2.51
C LYS A 398 -4.87 16.31 4.02
N THR A 399 -4.23 15.42 4.77
CA THR A 399 -4.05 15.55 6.22
C THR A 399 -3.09 16.70 6.55
N SER A 400 -1.97 16.83 5.83
CA SER A 400 -1.03 17.95 6.01
C SER A 400 -1.68 19.30 5.69
N SER A 401 -2.52 19.37 4.65
CA SER A 401 -3.30 20.57 4.34
C SER A 401 -4.29 20.93 5.46
N THR A 402 -4.98 19.93 6.02
CA THR A 402 -5.94 20.13 7.10
C THR A 402 -5.26 20.58 8.40
N ILE A 403 -4.13 19.96 8.78
CA ILE A 403 -3.34 20.34 9.96
C ILE A 403 -2.82 21.78 9.82
N SER A 404 -2.31 22.15 8.64
CA SER A 404 -1.86 23.53 8.38
C SER A 404 -3.00 24.54 8.52
N THR A 405 -4.23 24.17 8.16
CA THR A 405 -5.40 25.03 8.28
C THR A 405 -5.81 25.20 9.75
N ILE A 406 -5.74 24.13 10.55
CA ILE A 406 -6.07 24.15 11.99
C ILE A 406 -5.02 24.94 12.79
N ASP A 407 -3.73 24.76 12.51
CA ASP A 407 -2.66 25.50 13.18
C ASP A 407 -2.75 27.01 12.91
N ASN A 408 -3.09 27.40 11.68
CA ASN A 408 -3.33 28.80 11.33
C ASN A 408 -4.57 29.37 12.03
N GLN A 409 -5.62 28.56 12.23
CA GLN A 409 -6.85 28.98 12.92
C GLN A 409 -6.61 29.15 14.44
N CYS A 410 -5.90 28.23 15.08
CA CYS A 410 -5.53 28.33 16.51
C CYS A 410 -4.66 29.56 16.79
N GLN A 411 -3.71 29.88 15.91
CA GLN A 411 -2.88 31.09 16.07
C GLN A 411 -3.69 32.38 16.04
N THR A 412 -4.78 32.45 15.27
CA THR A 412 -5.60 33.67 15.22
C THR A 412 -6.45 33.89 16.48
N ASP A 413 -6.88 32.83 17.17
CA ASP A 413 -7.68 32.95 18.40
C ASP A 413 -6.83 33.38 19.61
N ASP A 414 -5.63 32.81 19.78
CA ASP A 414 -4.71 33.21 20.85
C ASP A 414 -4.28 34.67 20.72
N GLN A 415 -4.01 35.13 19.48
CA GLN A 415 -3.68 36.53 19.22
C GLN A 415 -4.85 37.50 19.49
N GLN A 416 -6.09 37.08 19.28
CA GLN A 416 -7.26 37.89 19.63
C GLN A 416 -7.46 37.95 21.15
N HIS A 417 -7.23 36.84 21.85
CA HIS A 417 -7.32 36.79 23.31
C HIS A 417 -6.30 37.71 23.99
N ASP A 418 -5.06 37.72 23.50
CA ASP A 418 -4.00 38.63 24.00
C ASP A 418 -4.32 40.10 23.75
N LYS A 419 -4.83 40.43 22.56
CA LYS A 419 -5.28 41.81 22.23
C LYS A 419 -6.39 42.25 23.17
N LEU A 420 -7.38 41.40 23.43
CA LEU A 420 -8.50 41.71 24.31
C LEU A 420 -8.01 41.91 25.75
N THR A 421 -7.12 41.06 26.24
CA THR A 421 -6.50 41.17 27.56
C THR A 421 -5.73 42.49 27.72
N GLN A 422 -4.93 42.88 26.71
CA GLN A 422 -4.22 44.16 26.73
C GLN A 422 -5.16 45.38 26.71
N ILE A 423 -6.23 45.34 25.93
CA ILE A 423 -7.24 46.41 25.90
C ILE A 423 -7.89 46.55 27.27
N ASN A 424 -8.23 45.43 27.92
CA ASN A 424 -8.85 45.42 29.24
C ASN A 424 -7.91 46.01 30.31
N ILE A 425 -6.60 45.67 30.27
CA ILE A 425 -5.58 46.24 31.15
C ILE A 425 -5.46 47.76 30.94
N LYS A 426 -5.42 48.22 29.68
CA LYS A 426 -5.35 49.65 29.35
C LYS A 426 -6.59 50.40 29.84
N LEU A 427 -7.78 49.84 29.63
CA LEU A 427 -9.04 50.44 30.08
C LEU A 427 -9.07 50.58 31.61
N LYS A 428 -8.69 49.53 32.36
CA LYS A 428 -8.55 49.60 33.83
C LYS A 428 -7.63 50.73 34.28
N ARG A 429 -6.47 50.89 33.62
CA ARG A 429 -5.51 51.97 33.95
C ARG A 429 -6.07 53.37 33.66
N VAL A 430 -6.78 53.54 32.54
CA VAL A 430 -7.42 54.81 32.18
C VAL A 430 -8.52 55.17 33.17
N LEU A 431 -9.41 54.23 33.49
CA LEU A 431 -10.48 54.44 34.48
C LEU A 431 -9.91 54.79 35.85
N GLN A 432 -8.85 54.11 36.29
CA GLN A 432 -8.18 54.45 37.55
C GLN A 432 -7.58 55.86 37.53
N THR A 433 -6.91 56.24 36.44
CA THR A 433 -6.36 57.60 36.28
C THR A 433 -7.47 58.66 36.31
N PHE A 434 -8.63 58.36 35.73
CA PHE A 434 -9.77 59.25 35.74
C PHE A 434 -10.35 59.42 37.15
N LYS A 435 -10.48 58.30 37.89
CA LYS A 435 -10.87 58.29 39.30
C LYS A 435 -9.94 59.17 40.14
N ASP A 436 -8.64 58.99 40.00
CA ASP A 436 -7.64 59.74 40.77
C ASP A 436 -7.67 61.24 40.45
N LYS A 437 -7.88 61.61 39.17
CA LYS A 437 -8.03 63.01 38.76
C LYS A 437 -9.31 63.63 39.31
N ILE A 438 -10.45 62.95 39.22
CA ILE A 438 -11.70 63.43 39.81
C ILE A 438 -11.51 63.63 41.31
N HIS A 439 -10.96 62.63 42.01
CA HIS A 439 -10.74 62.71 43.44
C HIS A 439 -9.81 63.86 43.84
N ARG A 440 -8.73 64.07 43.08
CA ARG A 440 -7.82 65.21 43.26
C ARG A 440 -8.54 66.54 43.05
N ILE A 441 -9.32 66.71 41.98
CA ILE A 441 -10.01 67.98 41.70
C ILE A 441 -11.10 68.25 42.76
N VAL A 442 -11.82 67.23 43.21
CA VAL A 442 -12.78 67.32 44.32
C VAL A 442 -12.10 67.74 45.62
N THR A 443 -10.89 67.24 45.89
CA THR A 443 -10.14 67.55 47.11
C THR A 443 -9.43 68.90 47.07
N GLU A 444 -8.83 69.26 45.94
CA GLU A 444 -8.04 70.49 45.78
C GLU A 444 -8.90 71.72 45.51
N ARG A 445 -10.10 71.55 44.94
CA ARG A 445 -11.03 72.65 44.62
C ARG A 445 -12.48 72.32 44.99
N PRO A 446 -12.77 72.04 46.27
CA PRO A 446 -14.12 71.70 46.73
C PRO A 446 -15.15 72.81 46.38
N GLU A 447 -14.71 74.06 46.26
CA GLU A 447 -15.52 75.20 45.87
C GLU A 447 -16.11 75.12 44.45
N LEU A 448 -15.49 74.38 43.53
CA LEU A 448 -16.04 74.13 42.18
C LEU A 448 -17.18 73.10 42.18
N PHE A 449 -17.38 72.43 43.32
CA PHE A 449 -18.27 71.28 43.47
C PHE A 449 -19.35 71.49 44.53
N ILE A 450 -19.61 72.74 44.95
CA ILE A 450 -20.59 73.09 45.98
C ILE A 450 -22.02 72.56 45.67
N ASN A 451 -22.33 72.30 44.40
CA ASN A 451 -23.59 71.70 43.94
C ASN A 451 -23.47 70.31 43.31
N ILE A 452 -22.27 69.71 43.27
CA ILE A 452 -22.15 68.29 42.91
C ILE A 452 -22.48 67.52 44.18
N SER A 453 -23.75 67.10 44.27
CA SER A 453 -24.22 66.33 45.42
C SER A 453 -23.40 65.07 45.60
N GLU A 454 -23.35 64.59 46.85
CA GLU A 454 -22.84 63.29 47.29
C GLU A 454 -23.23 62.16 46.29
N ASP A 455 -24.43 62.26 45.69
CA ASP A 455 -24.95 61.37 44.64
C ASP A 455 -24.04 61.18 43.41
N THR A 456 -23.21 62.16 43.04
CA THR A 456 -22.36 62.04 41.83
C THR A 456 -21.09 61.23 42.12
N SER A 457 -20.55 61.36 43.33
CA SER A 457 -19.47 60.49 43.82
C SER A 457 -20.00 59.08 44.01
N ASP A 458 -21.17 58.94 44.62
CA ASP A 458 -21.84 57.65 44.83
C ASP A 458 -22.20 56.97 43.51
N ARG A 459 -22.61 57.74 42.48
CA ARG A 459 -22.80 57.21 41.11
C ARG A 459 -21.50 56.71 40.50
N LEU A 460 -20.38 57.40 40.70
CA LEU A 460 -19.08 56.97 40.18
C LEU A 460 -18.60 55.70 40.88
N ASP A 461 -18.75 55.62 42.21
CA ASP A 461 -18.42 54.43 42.99
C ASP A 461 -19.34 53.26 42.66
N HIS A 462 -20.63 53.52 42.39
CA HIS A 462 -21.55 52.50 41.89
C HIS A 462 -21.15 51.99 40.50
N LEU A 463 -20.69 52.86 39.60
CA LEU A 463 -20.20 52.47 38.27
C LEU A 463 -18.92 51.63 38.37
N ILE A 464 -18.00 52.03 39.24
CA ILE A 464 -16.77 51.28 39.52
C ILE A 464 -17.11 49.91 40.11
N SER A 465 -18.02 49.86 41.08
CA SER A 465 -18.50 48.62 41.71
C SER A 465 -19.19 47.70 40.70
N THR A 466 -19.99 48.25 39.79
CA THR A 466 -20.65 47.48 38.72
C THR A 466 -19.64 46.89 37.73
N VAL A 467 -18.65 47.67 37.29
CA VAL A 467 -17.58 47.19 36.41
C VAL A 467 -16.70 46.15 37.10
N GLN A 468 -16.41 46.32 38.39
CA GLN A 468 -15.68 45.33 39.19
C GLN A 468 -16.48 44.04 39.36
N HIS A 469 -17.79 44.13 39.62
CA HIS A 469 -18.66 42.97 39.73
C HIS A 469 -18.75 42.18 38.42
N GLN A 470 -18.91 42.88 37.29
CA GLN A 470 -18.91 42.27 35.95
C GLN A 470 -17.56 41.60 35.63
N ALA A 471 -16.44 42.24 35.96
CA ALA A 471 -15.11 41.64 35.77
C ALA A 471 -14.93 40.36 36.59
N THR A 472 -15.46 40.32 37.82
CA THR A 472 -15.42 39.12 38.67
C THR A 472 -16.32 38.01 38.11
N GLN A 473 -17.52 38.32 37.61
CA GLN A 473 -18.39 37.33 36.96
C GLN A 473 -17.74 36.72 35.71
N ILE A 474 -17.08 37.54 34.88
CA ILE A 474 -16.36 37.06 33.70
C ILE A 474 -15.24 36.10 34.11
N ASN A 475 -14.45 36.45 35.13
CA ASN A 475 -13.39 35.57 35.63
C ASN A 475 -13.95 34.24 36.18
N LEU A 476 -15.09 34.27 36.88
CA LEU A 476 -15.76 33.05 37.37
C LEU A 476 -16.22 32.16 36.20
N LEU A 477 -16.88 32.73 35.19
CA LEU A 477 -17.30 32.00 34.00
C LEU A 477 -16.12 31.39 33.23
N GLN A 478 -15.00 32.12 33.14
CA GLN A 478 -13.77 31.61 32.55
C GLN A 478 -13.19 30.44 33.36
N THR A 479 -13.20 30.54 34.69
CA THR A 479 -12.71 29.47 35.57
C THR A 479 -13.56 28.21 35.43
N ASP A 480 -14.90 28.35 35.39
CA ASP A 480 -15.82 27.23 35.17
C ASP A 480 -15.62 26.59 33.78
N HIS A 481 -15.41 27.41 32.75
CA HIS A 481 -15.14 26.89 31.40
C HIS A 481 -13.83 26.11 31.33
N THR A 482 -12.75 26.65 31.90
CA THR A 482 -11.45 25.95 31.98
C THR A 482 -11.56 24.65 32.78
N SER A 483 -12.30 24.65 33.89
CA SER A 483 -12.54 23.44 34.67
C SER A 483 -13.33 22.38 33.90
N THR A 484 -14.31 22.81 33.09
CA THR A 484 -15.10 21.90 32.24
C THR A 484 -14.24 21.30 31.12
N LEU A 485 -13.39 22.11 30.49
CA LEU A 485 -12.43 21.65 29.49
C LEU A 485 -11.44 20.65 30.07
N ALA A 486 -10.87 20.92 31.24
CA ALA A 486 -9.95 19.99 31.91
C ALA A 486 -10.62 18.63 32.22
N MET A 487 -11.89 18.65 32.64
CA MET A 487 -12.65 17.42 32.88
C MET A 487 -12.95 16.65 31.59
N GLN A 488 -13.24 17.35 30.49
CA GLN A 488 -13.42 16.72 29.18
C GLN A 488 -12.12 16.12 28.62
N GLU A 489 -10.99 16.80 28.84
CA GLU A 489 -9.66 16.32 28.46
C GLU A 489 -9.30 15.04 29.22
N GLU A 490 -9.55 14.99 30.53
CA GLU A 490 -9.34 13.79 31.35
C GLU A 490 -10.22 12.61 30.88
N GLN A 491 -11.49 12.86 30.53
CA GLN A 491 -12.37 11.84 29.95
C GLN A 491 -11.85 11.31 28.61
N LEU A 492 -11.37 12.20 27.73
CA LEU A 492 -10.81 11.81 26.44
C LEU A 492 -9.54 10.96 26.63
N GLN A 493 -8.69 11.34 27.58
CA GLN A 493 -7.46 10.62 27.89
C GLN A 493 -7.74 9.21 28.43
N THR A 494 -8.80 9.06 29.23
CA THR A 494 -9.30 7.76 29.70
C THR A 494 -9.79 6.90 28.53
N LEU A 495 -10.58 7.45 27.61
CA LEU A 495 -11.05 6.73 26.42
C LEU A 495 -9.89 6.29 25.50
N ILE A 496 -8.85 7.12 25.35
CA ILE A 496 -7.65 6.77 24.59
C ILE A 496 -6.93 5.59 25.24
N GLN A 497 -6.79 5.59 26.57
CA GLN A 497 -6.18 4.48 27.30
C GLN A 497 -6.98 3.19 27.15
N GLU A 498 -8.31 3.24 27.29
CA GLU A 498 -9.19 2.08 27.08
C GLU A 498 -9.08 1.53 25.66
N ARG A 499 -9.09 2.40 24.65
CA ARG A 499 -8.94 1.99 23.24
C ARG A 499 -7.59 1.32 23.00
N ASN A 500 -6.50 1.87 23.54
CA ASN A 500 -5.17 1.27 23.40
C ASN A 500 -5.08 -0.10 24.09
N ALA A 501 -5.69 -0.25 25.27
CA ALA A 501 -5.76 -1.54 25.95
C ALA A 501 -6.55 -2.59 25.13
N LEU A 502 -7.64 -2.18 24.48
CA LEU A 502 -8.45 -3.06 23.63
C LEU A 502 -7.69 -3.50 22.37
N VAL A 503 -6.94 -2.59 21.74
CA VAL A 503 -6.08 -2.89 20.58
C VAL A 503 -4.99 -3.89 20.97
N GLU A 504 -4.37 -3.72 22.14
CA GLU A 504 -3.34 -4.66 22.61
C GLU A 504 -3.94 -6.03 22.94
N GLN A 505 -5.15 -6.07 23.51
CA GLN A 505 -5.88 -7.33 23.72
C GLN A 505 -6.19 -8.06 22.40
N GLN A 506 -6.64 -7.34 21.37
CA GLN A 506 -6.89 -7.91 20.04
C GLN A 506 -5.60 -8.42 19.39
N ARG A 507 -4.50 -7.68 19.54
CA ARG A 507 -3.18 -8.11 19.06
C ARG A 507 -2.75 -9.42 19.72
N LEU A 508 -2.92 -9.56 21.04
CA LEU A 508 -2.58 -10.79 21.76
C LEU A 508 -3.47 -11.97 21.34
N GLN A 509 -4.75 -11.72 21.07
CA GLN A 509 -5.67 -12.75 20.57
C GLN A 509 -5.40 -13.19 19.12
N SER A 510 -4.63 -12.42 18.35
CA SER A 510 -4.27 -12.75 16.96
C SER A 510 -2.95 -13.53 16.85
N ILE A 511 -2.28 -13.79 17.97
CA ILE A 511 -0.98 -14.50 18.04
C ILE A 511 -1.16 -15.98 18.45
N ASP A 512 -2.30 -16.35 19.03
CA ASP A 512 -2.75 -17.74 19.22
C ASP A 512 -3.59 -18.19 18.01
#